data_AF-A0A7Z0Q0M8-F1
#
_entry.id   AF-A0A7Z0Q0M8-F1
#
_cell.length_a   1.000
_cell.length_b   1.000
_cell.length_c   1.000
_cell.angle_alpha   90.00
_cell.angle_beta   90.00
_cell.angle_gamma   90.00
#
_symmetry.space_group_name_H-M   'P 1'
#
loop_
_entity.id
_entity.type
_entity.pdbx_description
1 polymer ?
#
loop_
_entity_poly.entity_id
_entity_poly.type
_entity_poly.pdbx_seq_one_letter_code
_entity_poly.pdbx_strand_id
1 'polypeptide(L)' 'METARRRRVLIAADKFKGSLTAVQVAERVAAGLRQVAPDVTTASLPV' A
#
# COMPACT_ATOMS: atom_id res chain seq x y z
N MET A 1 25.42 13.62 3.99
CA MET A 1 24.02 13.81 3.57
C MET A 1 23.20 12.74 4.24
N GLU A 2 22.35 13.10 5.19
CA GLU A 2 21.47 12.14 5.86
C GLU A 2 20.50 11.58 4.81
N THR A 3 20.65 10.30 4.48
CA THR A 3 19.68 9.58 3.65
C THR A 3 18.35 9.65 4.39
N ALA A 4 17.46 10.55 3.98
CA ALA A 4 16.11 10.62 4.50
C ALA A 4 15.52 9.21 4.43
N ARG A 5 15.22 8.63 5.59
CA ARG A 5 14.76 7.24 5.68
C ARG A 5 13.44 7.13 4.92
N ARG A 6 13.47 6.53 3.71
CA ARG A 6 12.25 6.24 2.96
C ARG A 6 11.37 5.33 3.82
N ARG A 7 10.13 5.75 4.03
CA ARG A 7 9.12 4.98 4.76
C ARG A 7 8.77 3.74 3.92
N ARG A 8 8.75 2.58 4.55
CA ARG A 8 8.40 1.29 3.92
C ARG A 8 7.12 0.77 4.56
N VAL A 9 6.15 0.39 3.74
CA VAL A 9 4.82 -0.07 4.19
C VAL A 9 4.54 -1.44 3.57
N LEU A 10 4.18 -2.41 4.40
CA LEU A 10 3.60 -3.68 3.96
C LEU A 10 2.08 -3.56 4.02
N ILE A 11 1.40 -3.84 2.92
CA ILE A 11 -0.06 -3.81 2.81
C ILE A 11 -0.56 -5.25 2.83
N ALA A 12 -1.04 -5.69 3.99
CA ALA A 12 -1.69 -6.98 4.17
C ALA A 12 -3.21 -6.80 4.18
N ALA A 13 -3.77 -6.56 3.00
CA ALA A 13 -5.20 -6.30 2.85
C ALA A 13 -6.00 -7.62 2.75
N ASP A 14 -7.21 -7.63 3.35
CA ASP A 14 -8.25 -8.62 3.06
C ASP A 14 -9.26 -8.03 2.06
N LYS A 15 -10.11 -8.88 1.49
CA LYS A 15 -11.21 -8.53 0.60
C LYS A 15 -12.31 -7.76 1.33
N PHE A 16 -13.02 -6.92 0.58
CA PHE A 16 -14.37 -6.50 0.95
C PHE A 16 -15.37 -7.48 0.33
N LYS A 17 -16.10 -8.21 1.18
CA LYS A 17 -17.07 -9.23 0.72
C LYS A 17 -18.10 -8.62 -0.24
N GLY A 18 -18.23 -9.21 -1.43
CA GLY A 18 -19.15 -8.75 -2.47
C GLY A 18 -18.74 -7.46 -3.18
N SER A 19 -17.50 -6.96 -2.98
CA SER A 19 -17.04 -5.71 -3.57
C SER A 19 -15.63 -5.83 -4.19
N LEU A 20 -14.58 -5.84 -3.37
CA LEU A 20 -13.20 -5.84 -3.84
C LEU A 20 -12.45 -7.06 -3.33
N THR A 21 -11.63 -7.67 -4.18
CA THR A 21 -10.66 -8.69 -3.76
C THR A 21 -9.57 -8.06 -2.89
N ALA A 22 -8.87 -8.88 -2.10
CA ALA A 22 -7.75 -8.44 -1.28
C ALA A 22 -6.66 -7.71 -2.11
N VAL A 23 -6.40 -8.18 -3.34
CA VAL A 23 -5.48 -7.53 -4.30
C VAL A 23 -5.96 -6.13 -4.67
N GLN A 24 -7.24 -5.98 -5.03
CA GLN A 24 -7.81 -4.69 -5.43
C GLN A 24 -7.79 -3.68 -4.26
N VAL A 25 -8.01 -4.15 -3.03
CA VAL A 25 -7.84 -3.31 -1.84
C VAL A 25 -6.39 -2.87 -1.69
N ALA A 26 -5.43 -3.79 -1.81
CA ALA A 26 -4.02 -3.48 -1.70
C ALA A 26 -3.56 -2.45 -2.75
N GLU A 27 -4.03 -2.55 -3.99
CA GLU A 27 -3.75 -1.60 -5.07
C GLU A 27 -4.29 -0.20 -4.77
N ARG A 28 -5.55 -0.12 -4.32
CA ARG A 28 -6.21 1.15 -3.96
C ARG A 28 -5.50 1.85 -2.81
N VAL A 29 -5.13 1.09 -1.77
CA VAL A 29 -4.36 1.61 -0.62
C VAL A 29 -2.99 2.09 -1.07
N ALA A 30 -2.29 1.30 -1.90
CA ALA A 30 -0.98 1.69 -2.41
C ALA A 30 -1.05 2.97 -3.27
N ALA A 31 -2.09 3.13 -4.09
CA ALA A 31 -2.34 4.34 -4.86
C ALA A 31 -2.55 5.56 -3.94
N GLY A 32 -3.43 5.45 -2.94
CA GLY A 32 -3.68 6.53 -1.97
C GLY A 32 -2.43 6.92 -1.18
N LEU A 33 -1.61 5.95 -0.76
CA LEU A 33 -0.35 6.21 -0.08
C LEU A 33 0.63 7.00 -0.95
N ARG A 34 0.78 6.64 -2.24
CA ARG A 34 1.68 7.35 -3.16
C ARG A 34 1.18 8.74 -3.51
N GLN A 35 -0.14 8.99 -3.48
CA GLN A 35 -0.70 10.32 -3.69
C GLN A 35 -0.29 11.32 -2.61
N VAL A 36 -0.26 10.90 -1.33
CA VAL A 36 0.07 11.79 -0.20
C VAL A 36 1.55 11.72 0.21
N ALA A 37 2.23 10.61 -0.10
CA ALA A 37 3.63 10.37 0.22
C ALA A 37 4.35 9.73 -0.99
N PRO A 38 4.75 10.51 -2.00
CA PRO A 38 5.32 9.99 -3.25
C PRO A 38 6.57 9.11 -3.07
N ASP A 39 7.34 9.35 -2.01
CA ASP A 39 8.58 8.62 -1.73
C ASP A 39 8.40 7.31 -0.96
N VAL A 40 7.16 6.95 -0.58
CA VAL A 40 6.88 5.73 0.18
C VAL A 40 7.11 4.48 -0.67
N THR A 41 7.85 3.52 -0.13
CA THR A 41 7.98 2.19 -0.74
C THR A 41 6.89 1.29 -0.19
N THR A 42 6.17 0.60 -1.07
CA THR A 42 5.07 -0.30 -0.72
C THR A 42 5.38 -1.72 -1.18
N ALA A 43 5.01 -2.69 -0.35
CA ALA A 43 4.93 -4.11 -0.73
C ALA A 43 3.55 -4.62 -0.36
N SER A 44 2.96 -5.49 -1.19
CA SER A 44 1.62 -6.03 -0.96
C SER A 44 1.69 -7.52 -0.67
N LEU A 45 1.00 -7.96 0.37
CA LEU A 45 0.81 -9.37 0.73
C LEU A 45 -0.68 -9.59 1.05
N PRO A 46 -1.55 -9.70 0.04
CA PRO A 46 -2.98 -9.92 0.24
C PRO A 46 -3.25 -11.22 1.02
N VAL A 47 -4.25 -11.21 1.91
CA VAL A 47 -4.65 -12.34 2.77
C VAL A 47 -6.07 -12.83 2.52
#